data_AF-A0A7X6PAJ8-F1
#
_entry.id   AF-A0A7X6PAJ8-F1
#
_cell.length_a   1.000
_cell.length_b   1.000
_cell.length_c   1.000
_cell.angle_alpha   90.00
_cell.angle_beta   90.00
_cell.angle_gamma   90.00
#
_symmetry.space_group_name_H-M   'P 1'
#
loop_
_entity.id
_entity.type
_entity.pdbx_description
1 polymer ?
#
loop_
_entity_poly.entity_id
_entity_poly.type
_entity_poly.pdbx_seq_one_letter_code
_entity_poly.pdbx_strand_id
1 'polypeptide(L)' 'VGNMNALSDAGTAALTALTAAKAANYNILINLPQIKDEAFKEDINNRAMNLLQESETLASQIESFVSDRLKNA' A
#
# COMPACT_ATOMS: atom_id res chain seq x y z
N VAL A 1 19.18 -6.93 -5.01
CA VAL A 1 20.22 -6.07 -4.38
C VAL A 1 19.63 -5.56 -3.07
N GLY A 2 20.33 -5.72 -1.94
CA GLY A 2 19.88 -5.35 -0.59
C GLY A 2 20.72 -6.05 0.49
N ASN A 3 20.69 -5.56 1.74
CA ASN A 3 21.34 -6.24 2.86
C ASN A 3 20.52 -7.48 3.26
N MET A 4 21.07 -8.67 3.08
CA MET A 4 20.38 -9.93 3.40
C MET A 4 20.00 -10.04 4.87
N ASN A 5 20.76 -9.41 5.77
CA ASN A 5 20.46 -9.40 7.20
C ASN A 5 19.29 -8.48 7.56
N ALA A 6 18.84 -7.62 6.65
CA ALA A 6 17.72 -6.69 6.84
C ALA A 6 16.45 -7.14 6.11
N LEU A 7 16.35 -8.43 5.75
CA LEU A 7 15.24 -8.96 4.97
C LEU A 7 13.90 -8.86 5.71
N SER A 8 13.90 -9.12 7.03
CA SER A 8 12.71 -8.92 7.88
C SER A 8 12.28 -7.45 7.91
N ASP A 9 13.23 -6.52 8.00
CA ASP A 9 12.95 -5.08 8.02
C ASP A 9 12.27 -4.64 6.73
N ALA A 10 12.71 -5.17 5.58
CA ALA A 10 12.08 -4.90 4.29
C ALA A 10 10.62 -5.42 4.25
N GLY A 11 10.37 -6.62 4.76
CA GLY A 11 9.00 -7.17 4.89
C GLY A 11 8.12 -6.31 5.80
N THR A 12 8.63 -5.95 6.98
CA THR A 12 7.92 -5.09 7.93
C THR A 12 7.62 -3.71 7.35
N ALA A 13 8.57 -3.10 6.64
CA ALA A 13 8.39 -1.80 6.00
C ALA A 13 7.30 -1.84 4.91
N ALA A 14 7.31 -2.87 4.06
CA ALA A 14 6.30 -3.04 3.01
C ALA A 14 4.88 -3.20 3.58
N LEU A 15 4.72 -4.02 4.62
CA LEU A 15 3.43 -4.20 5.30
C LEU A 15 2.97 -2.90 5.98
N THR A 16 3.88 -2.18 6.63
CA THR A 16 3.57 -0.89 7.27
C THR A 16 3.13 0.15 6.26
N ALA A 17 3.82 0.24 5.11
CA ALA A 17 3.45 1.13 4.01
C ALA A 17 2.04 0.79 3.47
N LEU A 18 1.74 -0.50 3.28
CA LEU A 18 0.41 -0.94 2.86
C LEU A 18 -0.67 -0.58 3.88
N THR A 19 -0.42 -0.79 5.17
CA THR A 19 -1.36 -0.39 6.24
C THR A 19 -1.61 1.11 6.19
N ALA A 20 -0.58 1.92 6.00
CA ALA A 20 -0.72 3.37 5.88
C ALA A 20 -1.55 3.77 4.64
N ALA A 21 -1.33 3.13 3.49
CA ALA A 21 -2.12 3.37 2.28
C ALA A 21 -3.61 3.03 2.48
N LYS A 22 -3.91 1.90 3.13
CA LYS A 22 -5.29 1.52 3.48
C LYS A 22 -5.94 2.51 4.43
N ALA A 23 -5.23 2.92 5.47
CA ALA A 23 -5.70 3.93 6.41
C ALA A 23 -5.97 5.27 5.72
N ALA A 24 -5.10 5.71 4.82
CA ALA A 24 -5.29 6.91 4.02
C ALA A 24 -6.55 6.81 3.14
N ASN A 25 -6.75 5.67 2.46
CA ASN A 25 -7.94 5.44 1.65
C ASN A 25 -9.24 5.51 2.48
N TYR A 26 -9.27 4.98 3.70
CA TYR A 26 -10.44 5.13 4.58
C TYR A 26 -10.75 6.58 4.90
N ASN A 27 -9.72 7.39 5.18
CA ASN A 27 -9.91 8.82 5.43
C ASN A 27 -10.43 9.56 4.20
N ILE A 28 -9.99 9.17 2.99
CA ILE A 28 -10.52 9.71 1.74
C ILE A 28 -12.00 9.34 1.62
N LEU A 29 -12.34 8.04 1.71
CA LEU A 29 -13.71 7.55 1.54
C LEU A 29 -14.71 8.15 2.55
N ILE A 30 -14.28 8.48 3.77
CA ILE A 30 -15.15 9.13 4.79
C ILE A 30 -15.41 10.60 4.44
N ASN A 31 -14.43 11.32 3.90
CA ASN A 31 -14.56 12.74 3.61
C ASN A 31 -15.13 13.03 2.20
N LEU A 32 -14.88 12.14 1.23
CA LEU A 32 -15.23 12.35 -0.17
C LEU A 32 -16.72 12.63 -0.43
N PRO A 33 -17.68 11.91 0.20
CA PRO A 33 -19.12 12.17 0.01
C PRO A 33 -19.57 13.56 0.48
N GLN A 34 -18.79 14.22 1.35
CA GLN A 34 -19.10 15.55 1.88
C GLN A 34 -18.72 16.68 0.88
N ILE A 35 -18.02 16.34 -0.21
CA ILE A 35 -17.58 17.28 -1.24
C ILE A 35 -18.67 17.40 -2.33
N LYS A 36 -19.00 18.64 -2.71
CA LYS A 36 -20.05 18.94 -3.70
C LYS A 36 -19.61 18.78 -5.15
N ASP A 37 -18.31 18.94 -5.42
CA ASP A 37 -17.75 18.85 -6.76
C ASP A 37 -17.63 17.38 -7.20
N GLU A 38 -18.52 16.94 -8.10
CA GLU A 38 -18.56 15.57 -8.61
C GLU A 38 -17.31 15.18 -9.39
N ALA A 39 -16.76 16.10 -10.20
CA ALA A 39 -15.56 15.84 -11.00
C ALA A 39 -14.34 15.64 -10.09
N PHE A 40 -14.23 16.44 -9.02
CA PHE A 40 -13.20 16.26 -8.00
C PHE A 40 -13.36 14.92 -7.27
N LYS A 41 -14.59 14.53 -6.92
CA LYS A 41 -14.83 13.24 -6.26
C LYS A 41 -14.38 12.07 -7.13
N GLU A 42 -14.72 12.08 -8.41
CA GLU A 42 -14.32 11.04 -9.35
C GLU A 42 -12.79 10.98 -9.52
N ASP A 43 -12.12 12.13 -9.72
CA ASP A 43 -10.66 12.19 -9.84
C ASP A 43 -9.95 11.63 -8.60
N ILE A 44 -10.33 12.11 -7.41
CA ILE A 44 -9.69 11.70 -6.16
C ILE A 44 -9.98 10.23 -5.85
N ASN A 45 -11.20 9.75 -6.09
CA ASN A 45 -11.52 8.33 -5.89
C ASN A 45 -10.65 7.45 -6.79
N ASN A 46 -10.56 7.77 -8.08
CA ASN A 46 -9.78 7.00 -9.04
C ASN A 46 -8.29 6.99 -8.68
N ARG A 47 -7.74 8.15 -8.31
CA ARG A 47 -6.34 8.27 -7.88
C ARG A 47 -6.05 7.50 -6.61
N ALA A 48 -6.93 7.59 -5.61
CA ALA A 48 -6.79 6.87 -4.35
C ALA A 48 -6.83 5.35 -4.57
N MET A 49 -7.77 4.87 -5.39
CA MET A 49 -7.86 3.45 -5.74
C MET A 49 -6.63 2.96 -6.48
N ASN A 50 -6.11 3.72 -7.45
CA ASN A 50 -4.91 3.34 -8.19
C ASN A 50 -3.68 3.24 -7.28
N LEU A 51 -3.46 4.23 -6.41
CA LEU A 51 -2.34 4.23 -5.45
C LEU A 51 -2.46 3.11 -4.42
N LEU A 52 -3.67 2.81 -3.96
CA LEU A 52 -3.90 1.68 -3.05
C LEU A 52 -3.60 0.35 -3.75
N GLN A 53 -4.07 0.18 -4.99
CA GLN A 53 -3.82 -1.04 -5.77
C GLN A 53 -2.32 -1.25 -6.03
N GLU A 54 -1.59 -0.19 -6.37
CA GLU A 54 -0.14 -0.22 -6.54
C GLU A 54 0.56 -0.62 -5.23
N SER A 55 0.14 -0.03 -4.11
CA SER A 55 0.68 -0.36 -2.77
C SER A 55 0.43 -1.82 -2.42
N GLU A 56 -0.75 -2.36 -2.72
CA GLU A 56 -1.08 -3.78 -2.51
C GLU A 56 -0.20 -4.71 -3.36
N THR A 57 -0.03 -4.38 -4.64
CA THR A 57 0.82 -5.15 -5.55
C THR A 57 2.28 -5.15 -5.07
N LEU A 58 2.84 -3.99 -4.75
CA LEU A 58 4.23 -3.87 -4.29
C LEU A 58 4.44 -4.60 -2.96
N ALA A 59 3.55 -4.42 -2.00
CA ALA A 59 3.65 -5.09 -0.70
C ALA A 59 3.58 -6.62 -0.85
N SER A 60 2.67 -7.13 -1.69
CA SER A 60 2.56 -8.57 -1.96
C SER A 60 3.82 -9.15 -2.62
N GLN A 61 4.40 -8.43 -3.59
CA GLN A 61 5.64 -8.85 -4.23
C GLN A 61 6.81 -8.91 -3.23
N ILE A 62 6.93 -7.89 -2.36
CA ILE A 62 7.97 -7.84 -1.34
C ILE A 62 7.76 -8.94 -0.29
N GLU A 63 6.52 -9.14 0.18
CA GLU A 63 6.19 -10.17 1.14
C GLU A 63 6.47 -11.58 0.62
N SER A 64 6.12 -11.87 -0.65
CA SER A 64 6.46 -13.13 -1.30
C SER A 64 7.96 -13.33 -1.36
N PHE A 65 8.70 -12.31 -1.83
CA PHE A 65 10.15 -12.37 -1.92
C PHE A 65 10.82 -12.61 -0.56
N VAL A 66 10.39 -11.86 0.48
CA VAL A 66 10.91 -11.99 1.85
C VAL A 66 10.59 -13.37 2.41
N SER A 67 9.34 -13.83 2.28
CA SER A 67 8.90 -15.12 2.79
C SER A 67 9.64 -16.29 2.16
N ASP A 68 9.84 -16.25 0.84
CA ASP A 68 10.57 -17.29 0.11
C ASP A 68 12.03 -17.34 0.53
N ARG A 69 12.65 -16.18 0.77
CA ARG A 69 14.04 -16.12 1.23
C ARG A 69 14.21 -16.56 2.68
N LEU A 70 13.30 -16.18 3.58
CA LEU A 70 13.35 -16.58 4.99
C LEU A 70 13.16 -18.09 5.19
N LYS A 71 12.31 -18.75 4.38
CA LYS A 71 12.12 -20.21 4.45
C LYS A 71 13.35 -21.01 3.99
N ASN A 72 14.22 -20.37 3.21
CA ASN A 72 15.42 -20.98 2.63
C ASN A 72 16.71 -20.41 3.24
N ALA A 73 16.60 -19.69 4.37
CA ALA A 73 17.72 -19.06 5.08
C ALA A 73 18.35 -20.00 6.12
#